data_AF-A0ABD6BSI3-F1
#
_entry.id   AF-A0ABD6BSI3-F1
#
_cell.length_a   1.000
_cell.length_b   1.000
_cell.length_c   1.000
_cell.angle_alpha   90.00
_cell.angle_beta   90.00
_cell.angle_gamma   90.00
#
_symmetry.space_group_name_H-M   'P 1'
#
loop_
_entity.id
_entity.type
_entity.pdbx_description
1 polymer ?
#
loop_
_entity_poly.entity_id
_entity_poly.type
_entity_poly.pdbx_seq_one_letter_code
_entity_poly.pdbx_strand_id
1 'polypeptide(L)'
;MPDDNRFAGLSDAEADAAAEDAGGDAEGEDGTEPTPDDGENGAGPAFEFDETTAKSIYVRPETLETLEDAEFEAEMLLRRDHGVRDVTGREFHDAVVRVVAEHADEVVDQIVTERESE
;
A
#
# COMPACT_ATOMS: atom_id res chain seq x y z
N MET A 1 -11.29 52.03 33.30
CA MET A 1 -11.51 50.63 33.73
C MET A 1 -10.48 49.78 32.99
N PRO A 2 -9.80 48.88 33.70
CA PRO A 2 -8.62 48.16 33.22
C PRO A 2 -8.97 47.02 32.24
N ASP A 3 -8.02 46.76 31.35
CA ASP A 3 -8.01 45.65 30.39
C ASP A 3 -7.85 44.30 31.11
N ASP A 4 -8.96 43.58 31.28
CA ASP A 4 -8.93 42.22 31.80
C ASP A 4 -8.54 41.23 30.70
N ASN A 5 -7.30 40.75 30.83
CA ASN A 5 -6.65 39.70 30.07
C ASN A 5 -7.51 38.43 29.94
N ARG A 6 -8.25 38.31 28.83
CA ARG A 6 -8.97 37.08 28.44
C ARG A 6 -8.07 35.86 28.15
N PHE A 7 -6.75 36.03 28.16
CA PHE A 7 -5.77 35.00 27.84
C PHE A 7 -5.01 34.43 29.04
N ALA A 8 -5.31 34.87 30.27
CA ALA A 8 -4.61 34.42 31.48
C ALA A 8 -4.95 32.98 31.93
N GLY A 9 -5.64 32.18 31.11
CA GLY A 9 -6.09 30.81 31.44
C GLY A 9 -5.58 29.70 30.52
N LEU A 10 -4.62 29.98 29.63
CA LEU A 10 -4.09 28.98 28.66
C LEU A 10 -2.66 28.54 28.94
N SER A 11 -2.00 29.06 29.98
CA SER A 11 -0.59 28.75 30.29
C SER A 11 -0.38 27.46 31.09
N ASP A 12 -1.37 26.55 31.14
CA ASP A 12 -1.27 25.25 31.84
C ASP A 12 -1.45 24.05 30.89
N ALA A 13 -1.37 24.27 29.57
CA ALA A 13 -1.49 23.22 28.56
C ALA A 13 -0.19 22.96 27.76
N GLU A 14 0.95 23.51 28.19
CA GLU A 14 2.25 23.40 27.49
C GLU A 14 3.36 22.79 28.36
N ALA A 15 3.05 21.76 29.16
CA ALA A 15 4.04 21.01 29.95
C ALA A 15 4.23 19.55 29.53
N ASP A 16 3.80 19.16 28.32
CA ASP A 16 4.02 17.79 27.81
C ASP A 16 4.39 17.79 26.32
N ALA A 17 5.41 18.57 25.97
CA ALA A 17 6.06 18.47 24.66
C ALA A 17 7.51 19.00 24.74
N ALA A 18 8.43 18.17 25.21
CA ALA A 18 9.84 18.33 24.88
C ALA A 18 10.63 17.01 24.95
N ALA A 19 10.98 16.52 23.76
CA ALA A 19 12.19 15.77 23.39
C ALA A 19 12.28 14.31 23.92
N GLU A 20 12.76 13.30 23.20
CA GLU A 20 13.88 13.19 22.24
C GLU A 20 13.56 12.07 21.21
N ASP A 21 13.82 12.23 19.91
CA ASP A 21 15.07 11.95 19.17
C ASP A 21 15.68 10.53 19.33
N ALA A 22 16.02 9.96 18.17
CA ALA A 22 16.95 8.87 17.90
C ALA A 22 16.64 7.41 18.36
N GLY A 23 16.28 6.58 17.37
CA GLY A 23 17.14 5.46 16.97
C GLY A 23 17.02 4.11 17.69
N GLY A 24 16.65 3.09 16.93
CA GLY A 24 17.46 1.86 16.85
C GLY A 24 17.08 0.68 17.74
N ASP A 25 16.73 -0.40 17.04
CA ASP A 25 17.04 -1.81 17.31
C ASP A 25 16.25 -2.57 18.39
N ALA A 26 15.64 -3.67 17.90
CA ALA A 26 15.43 -4.98 18.50
C ALA A 26 14.95 -5.07 19.97
N GLU A 27 13.80 -5.73 20.18
CA GLU A 27 13.57 -6.98 20.95
C GLU A 27 12.05 -7.27 20.73
N GLY A 28 11.57 -8.39 20.18
CA GLY A 28 11.99 -9.76 20.37
C GLY A 28 11.12 -10.49 21.40
N GLU A 29 9.79 -10.35 21.39
CA GLU A 29 8.87 -11.11 22.28
C GLU A 29 7.48 -11.24 21.60
N ASP A 30 6.79 -12.37 21.52
CA ASP A 30 7.06 -13.75 21.86
C ASP A 30 6.13 -14.57 20.96
N GLY A 31 6.73 -15.31 20.02
CA GLY A 31 6.00 -16.22 19.16
C GLY A 31 5.51 -17.39 20.00
N THR A 32 4.28 -17.32 20.49
CA THR A 32 3.59 -18.54 20.92
C THR A 32 3.32 -19.36 19.66
N GLU A 33 4.25 -20.26 19.33
CA GLU A 33 4.02 -21.32 18.36
C GLU A 33 2.80 -22.13 18.83
N PRO A 34 1.73 -22.24 18.03
CA PRO A 34 0.68 -23.19 18.34
C PRO A 34 1.28 -24.59 18.17
N THR A 35 1.43 -25.31 19.28
CA THR A 35 1.75 -26.74 19.25
C THR A 35 0.72 -27.45 18.38
N PRO A 36 1.11 -28.24 17.36
CA PRO A 36 0.15 -28.98 16.57
C PRO A 36 -0.46 -30.05 17.49
N ASP A 37 -1.75 -29.90 17.74
CA ASP A 37 -2.56 -30.99 18.26
C ASP A 37 -2.58 -32.07 17.17
N ASP A 38 -1.82 -33.15 17.38
CA ASP A 38 -1.89 -34.38 16.60
C ASP A 38 -3.24 -35.08 16.87
N GLY A 39 -4.31 -34.40 16.50
CA GLY A 39 -5.67 -34.91 16.45
C GLY A 39 -5.95 -35.37 15.02
N GLU A 40 -5.84 -36.68 14.78
CA GLU A 40 -6.36 -37.35 13.59
C GLU A 40 -7.86 -37.07 13.40
N ASN A 41 -8.21 -35.95 12.76
CA ASN A 41 -9.51 -35.67 12.20
C ASN A 41 -9.29 -34.98 10.85
N GLY A 42 -9.21 -35.81 9.80
CA GLY A 42 -9.02 -35.42 8.41
C GLY A 42 -10.20 -34.65 7.80
N ALA A 43 -10.60 -33.55 8.43
CA ALA A 43 -11.39 -32.51 7.80
C ALA A 43 -10.42 -31.36 7.53
N GLY A 44 -9.96 -31.25 6.29
CA GLY A 44 -9.33 -30.03 5.80
C GLY A 44 -10.26 -28.82 6.04
N PRO A 45 -9.76 -27.60 5.84
CA PRO A 45 -10.56 -26.39 6.05
C PRO A 45 -11.94 -26.52 5.39
N ALA A 46 -12.99 -26.01 6.06
CA ALA A 46 -14.39 -26.13 5.62
C ALA A 46 -14.65 -25.52 4.23
N PHE A 47 -13.68 -24.77 3.71
CA PHE A 47 -13.62 -24.26 2.35
C PHE A 47 -12.26 -24.67 1.76
N GLU A 48 -12.27 -25.13 0.51
CA GLU A 48 -11.02 -25.38 -0.20
C GLU A 48 -10.33 -24.04 -0.49
N PHE A 49 -9.03 -23.97 -0.21
CA PHE A 49 -8.21 -22.84 -0.60
C PHE A 49 -7.64 -23.13 -1.98
N ASP A 50 -7.92 -22.26 -2.95
CA ASP A 50 -7.21 -22.27 -4.21
C ASP A 50 -5.76 -21.85 -3.96
N GLU A 51 -4.81 -22.69 -4.39
CA GLU A 51 -3.39 -22.36 -4.37
C GLU A 51 -3.15 -21.11 -5.25
N THR A 52 -2.92 -19.97 -4.62
CA THR A 52 -2.52 -18.74 -5.31
C THR A 52 -1.04 -18.50 -5.09
N THR A 53 -0.24 -18.53 -6.16
CA THR A 53 1.17 -18.14 -6.09
C THR A 53 1.30 -16.63 -6.24
N ALA A 54 1.74 -15.95 -5.19
CA ALA A 54 2.13 -14.55 -5.28
C ALA A 54 3.33 -14.40 -6.24
N LYS A 55 3.20 -13.54 -7.25
CA LYS A 55 4.29 -13.16 -8.14
C LYS A 55 4.63 -11.69 -7.87
N SER A 56 5.86 -11.42 -7.45
CA SER A 56 6.36 -10.06 -7.27
C SER A 56 7.02 -9.55 -8.56
N ILE A 57 6.87 -8.26 -8.83
CA ILE A 57 7.52 -7.54 -9.93
C ILE A 57 8.42 -6.49 -9.29
N TYR A 58 9.65 -6.34 -9.81
CA TYR A 58 10.58 -5.32 -9.34
C TYR A 58 10.34 -4.02 -10.09
N VAL A 59 9.96 -2.99 -9.36
CA VAL A 59 9.66 -1.66 -9.89
C VAL A 59 10.40 -0.64 -9.02
N ARG A 60 10.92 0.44 -9.63
CA ARG A 60 11.53 1.53 -8.87
C ARG A 60 10.45 2.29 -8.09
N PRO A 61 10.73 2.82 -6.88
CA PRO A 61 9.73 3.54 -6.08
C PRO A 61 9.05 4.69 -6.85
N GLU A 62 9.83 5.49 -7.57
CA GLU A 62 9.33 6.62 -8.37
C GLU A 62 8.34 6.19 -9.48
N THR A 63 8.55 5.01 -10.05
CA THR A 63 7.66 4.45 -11.07
C THR A 63 6.39 3.88 -10.44
N LEU A 64 6.49 3.33 -9.22
CA LEU A 64 5.34 2.84 -8.48
C LEU A 64 4.40 3.99 -8.09
N GLU A 65 4.94 5.10 -7.60
CA GLU A 65 4.17 6.32 -7.29
C GLU A 65 3.39 6.81 -8.52
N THR A 66 4.03 6.80 -9.69
CA THR A 66 3.36 7.17 -10.96
C THR A 66 2.21 6.22 -11.32
N LEU A 67 2.35 4.92 -11.03
CA LEU A 67 1.29 3.95 -11.25
C LEU A 67 0.11 4.15 -10.29
N GLU A 68 0.37 4.51 -9.03
CA GLU A 68 -0.67 4.82 -8.03
C GLU A 68 -1.50 6.04 -8.44
N ASP A 69 -0.85 7.08 -8.98
CA ASP A 69 -1.55 8.24 -9.55
C ASP A 69 -2.42 7.84 -10.76
N ALA A 70 -1.91 6.95 -11.63
CA ALA A 70 -2.66 6.43 -12.77
C ALA A 70 -3.84 5.53 -12.34
N GLU A 71 -3.70 4.76 -11.25
CA GLU A 71 -4.78 3.98 -10.64
C GLU A 71 -5.91 4.90 -10.20
N PHE A 72 -5.58 5.97 -9.46
CA PHE A 72 -6.56 6.95 -9.03
C PHE A 72 -7.29 7.62 -10.22
N GLU A 73 -6.58 7.98 -11.27
CA GLU A 73 -7.19 8.53 -12.48
C GLU A 73 -8.14 7.52 -13.15
N ALA A 74 -7.72 6.25 -13.28
CA ALA A 74 -8.54 5.20 -13.85
C ALA A 74 -9.83 4.97 -13.05
N GLU A 75 -9.75 4.93 -11.72
CA GLU A 75 -10.93 4.84 -10.85
C GLU A 75 -11.88 6.02 -11.02
N MET A 76 -11.34 7.24 -11.13
CA MET A 76 -12.13 8.45 -11.35
C MET A 76 -12.86 8.41 -12.69
N LEU A 77 -12.20 7.96 -13.76
CA LEU A 77 -12.81 7.78 -15.08
C LEU A 77 -13.88 6.69 -15.06
N LEU A 78 -13.60 5.54 -14.43
CA LEU A 78 -14.57 4.46 -14.24
C LEU A 78 -15.82 4.94 -13.50
N ARG A 79 -15.64 5.74 -12.45
CA ARG A 79 -16.76 6.32 -11.69
C ARG A 79 -17.55 7.34 -12.49
N ARG A 80 -16.87 8.21 -13.23
CA ARG A 80 -17.51 9.31 -13.98
C ARG A 80 -18.24 8.80 -15.21
N ASP A 81 -17.60 7.94 -16.00
CA ASP A 81 -18.03 7.60 -17.34
C ASP A 81 -18.79 6.27 -17.38
N HIS A 82 -18.51 5.37 -16.44
CA HIS A 82 -19.10 4.04 -16.40
C HIS A 82 -19.92 3.76 -15.12
N GLY A 83 -19.88 4.66 -14.13
CA GLY A 83 -20.57 4.49 -12.85
C GLY A 83 -20.02 3.34 -11.99
N VAL A 84 -18.86 2.80 -12.35
CA VAL A 84 -18.19 1.69 -11.64
C VAL A 84 -17.47 2.25 -10.41
N ARG A 85 -17.49 1.49 -9.31
CA ARG A 85 -16.89 1.85 -8.01
C ARG A 85 -16.29 0.62 -7.37
N ASP A 86 -15.49 0.85 -6.33
CA ASP A 86 -14.92 -0.19 -5.47
C ASP A 86 -14.13 -1.23 -6.28
N VAL A 87 -13.35 -0.76 -7.26
CA VAL A 87 -12.48 -1.59 -8.10
C VAL A 87 -11.43 -2.21 -7.20
N THR A 88 -11.25 -3.53 -7.28
CA THR A 88 -10.21 -4.18 -6.51
C THR A 88 -8.86 -3.96 -7.17
N GLY A 89 -7.79 -3.88 -6.37
CA GLY A 89 -6.43 -3.81 -6.92
C GLY A 89 -6.12 -4.97 -7.87
N ARG A 90 -6.72 -6.15 -7.69
CA ARG A 90 -6.59 -7.26 -8.64
C ARG A 90 -7.14 -6.92 -10.02
N GLU A 91 -8.34 -6.34 -10.08
CA GLU A 91 -8.97 -5.96 -11.35
C GLU A 91 -8.16 -4.90 -12.07
N PHE A 92 -7.67 -3.89 -11.34
CA PHE A 92 -6.79 -2.88 -11.88
C PHE A 92 -5.48 -3.49 -12.41
N HIS A 93 -4.75 -4.26 -11.60
CA HIS A 93 -3.49 -4.89 -12.01
C HIS A 93 -3.66 -5.84 -13.20
N ASP A 94 -4.72 -6.65 -13.22
CA ASP A 94 -5.02 -7.56 -14.34
C ASP A 94 -5.32 -6.79 -15.63
N ALA A 95 -6.06 -5.67 -15.55
CA ALA A 95 -6.30 -4.80 -16.69
C ALA A 95 -5.00 -4.15 -17.20
N VAL A 96 -4.18 -3.61 -16.31
CA VAL A 96 -2.87 -3.02 -16.65
C VAL A 96 -1.98 -4.04 -17.36
N VAL A 97 -1.85 -5.25 -16.81
CA VAL A 97 -1.02 -6.31 -17.41
C VAL A 97 -1.52 -6.71 -18.79
N ARG A 98 -2.85 -6.78 -19.01
CA ARG A 98 -3.42 -7.06 -20.33
C ARG A 98 -3.12 -5.96 -21.34
N VAL A 99 -3.29 -4.70 -20.95
CA VAL A 99 -2.97 -3.55 -21.82
C VAL A 99 -1.49 -3.57 -22.19
N VAL A 100 -0.59 -3.72 -21.22
CA VAL A 100 0.86 -3.79 -21.48
C VAL A 100 1.23 -4.96 -22.39
N ALA A 101 0.58 -6.12 -22.23
CA ALA A 101 0.82 -7.27 -23.09
C ALA A 101 0.40 -7.03 -24.56
N GLU A 102 -0.59 -6.15 -24.79
CA GLU A 102 -1.03 -5.74 -26.13
C GLU A 102 -0.16 -4.63 -26.73
N HIS A 103 0.59 -3.88 -25.91
CA HIS A 103 1.45 -2.76 -26.31
C HIS A 103 2.94 -3.07 -26.04
N ALA A 104 3.38 -4.27 -26.45
CA ALA A 104 4.74 -4.74 -26.19
C ALA A 104 5.82 -3.89 -26.88
N ASP A 105 5.48 -3.23 -27.99
CA ASP A 105 6.33 -2.27 -28.69
C ASP A 105 6.64 -1.03 -27.84
N GLU A 106 5.65 -0.46 -27.16
CA GLU A 106 5.87 0.67 -26.25
C GLU A 106 6.81 0.30 -25.08
N VAL A 107 6.74 -0.94 -24.60
CA VAL A 107 7.66 -1.46 -23.57
C VAL A 107 9.10 -1.51 -24.11
N VAL A 108 9.29 -1.95 -25.35
CA VAL A 108 10.63 -1.96 -25.99
C VAL A 108 11.18 -0.55 -26.11
N ASP A 109 10.35 0.39 -26.57
CA ASP A 109 10.73 1.80 -26.73
C ASP A 109 11.14 2.43 -25.40
N GLN A 110 10.40 2.14 -24.31
CA GLN A 110 10.77 2.60 -22.97
C GLN A 110 12.13 2.04 -22.54
N ILE A 111 12.37 0.73 -22.73
CA ILE A 111 13.65 0.10 -22.36
C ILE A 111 14.83 0.71 -23.12
N VAL A 112 14.67 0.97 -24.43
CA VAL A 112 15.71 1.59 -25.24
C VAL A 112 15.97 3.02 -24.76
N THR A 113 14.91 3.79 -24.49
CA THR A 113 15.01 5.17 -24.01
C THR A 113 15.79 5.27 -22.69
N GLU A 114 15.50 4.40 -21.72
CA GLU A 114 16.21 4.38 -20.44
C GLU A 114 17.71 4.06 -20.62
N ARG A 115 18.04 3.12 -21.53
CA ARG A 115 19.43 2.75 -21.81
C ARG A 115 20.23 3.84 -22.53
N GLU A 116 19.57 4.66 -23.34
CA GLU A 116 20.20 5.79 -24.01
C GLU A 116 20.34 7.00 -23.09
N SER A 117 19.60 7.02 -21.98
CA SER A 117 19.61 8.08 -20.97
C SER A 117 20.63 7.83 -19.84
N GLU A 118 21.17 6.61 -19.74
CA GLU A 118 22.31 6.20 -18.90
C GLU A 118 23.68 6.56 -19.52
#